data_AF-A0A7G7W9J1-F1
#
_entry.id   AF-A0A7G7W9J1-F1
#
_cell.length_a   1.000
_cell.length_b   1.000
_cell.length_c   1.000
_cell.angle_alpha   90.00
_cell.angle_beta   90.00
_cell.angle_gamma   90.00
#
_symmetry.space_group_name_H-M   'P 1'
#
loop_
_entity.id
_entity.type
_entity.pdbx_description
1 polymer ?
#
loop_
_entity_poly.entity_id
_entity_poly.type
_entity_poly.pdbx_seq_one_letter_code
_entity_poly.pdbx_strand_id
1 'polypeptide(L)' 'MASLLLKRRQGYALRYLLLEMATCQRAAKTLAGFQTIDGEVIPYDVGQQALRTGTAVLVGGLLVGTFLLETKKRYKD' A
#
# COMPACT_ATOMS: atom_id res chain seq x y z
N MET A 1 6.52 5.00 47.37
CA MET A 1 5.46 5.78 46.69
C MET A 1 5.88 6.32 45.30
N ALA A 2 7.17 6.60 45.04
CA ALA A 2 7.65 7.12 43.75
C ALA A 2 7.52 6.15 42.54
N SER A 3 7.61 4.84 42.77
CA SER A 3 7.53 3.81 41.70
C SER A 3 6.16 3.72 41.03
N LEU A 4 5.08 4.01 41.76
CA LEU A 4 3.71 4.03 41.23
C LEU A 4 3.48 5.23 40.32
N LEU A 5 4.08 6.39 40.64
CA LEU A 5 4.02 7.59 39.81
C LEU A 5 4.82 7.42 38.52
N LEU A 6 5.98 6.75 38.59
CA LEU A 6 6.80 6.45 37.41
C LEU A 6 6.07 5.52 36.43
N LYS A 7 5.42 4.46 36.93
CA LYS A 7 4.62 3.54 36.10
C LYS A 7 3.44 4.23 35.42
N ARG A 8 2.77 5.16 36.11
CA ARG A 8 1.67 5.94 35.51
C ARG A 8 2.17 6.83 34.36
N ARG A 9 3.30 7.52 34.53
CA ARG A 9 3.89 8.35 33.47
C ARG A 9 4.33 7.52 32.26
N GLN A 10 4.94 6.37 32.48
CA GLN A 10 5.33 5.45 31.39
C GLN A 10 4.11 4.94 30.61
N GLY A 11 3.01 4.61 31.29
CA GLY A 11 1.77 4.19 30.63
C GLY A 11 1.17 5.26 29.72
N TYR A 12 1.21 6.54 30.14
CA TYR A 12 0.75 7.66 29.30
C TYR A 12 1.66 7.88 28.09
N ALA A 13 2.98 7.86 28.28
CA ALA A 13 3.94 8.01 27.19
C ALA A 13 3.80 6.90 26.14
N LEU A 14 3.66 5.64 26.57
CA LEU A 14 3.44 4.50 25.68
C LEU A 14 2.14 4.64 24.88
N ARG A 15 1.04 5.03 25.54
CA ARG A 15 -0.26 5.24 24.86
C ARG A 15 -0.20 6.35 23.83
N TYR A 16 0.49 7.44 24.13
CA TYR A 16 0.65 8.55 23.20
C TYR A 16 1.44 8.12 21.96
N LEU A 17 2.56 7.41 22.18
CA LEU A 17 3.38 6.87 21.10
C LEU A 17 2.60 5.87 20.23
N LEU A 18 1.81 4.99 20.82
CA LEU A 18 0.96 4.06 20.06
C LEU A 18 -0.10 4.79 19.22
N LEU A 19 -0.68 5.88 19.72
CA LEU A 19 -1.62 6.71 18.96
C LEU A 19 -0.94 7.45 17.81
N GLU A 20 0.25 8.01 18.03
CA GLU A 20 1.06 8.61 16.96
C GLU A 20 1.43 7.57 15.90
N MET A 21 1.87 6.37 16.30
CA MET A 21 2.19 5.32 15.33
C MET A 21 0.97 4.85 14.54
N ALA A 22 -0.20 4.73 15.18
CA ALA A 22 -1.43 4.36 14.49
C ALA A 22 -1.88 5.44 13.49
N THR A 23 -1.72 6.73 13.83
CA THR A 23 -2.05 7.85 12.94
C THR A 23 -1.07 7.97 11.77
N CYS A 24 0.23 7.85 12.02
CA CYS A 24 1.26 7.81 10.97
C CYS A 24 1.09 6.61 10.03
N GLN A 25 0.78 5.42 10.56
CA GLN A 25 0.49 4.24 9.72
C GLN A 25 -0.76 4.44 8.86
N ARG A 26 -1.79 5.11 9.39
CA ARG A 26 -3.01 5.41 8.64
C ARG A 26 -2.73 6.43 7.54
N ALA A 27 -1.98 7.49 7.84
CA ALA A 27 -1.57 8.50 6.87
C ALA A 27 -0.71 7.91 5.74
N ALA A 28 0.25 7.04 6.08
CA ALA A 28 1.07 6.31 5.12
C ALA A 28 0.23 5.41 4.20
N LYS A 29 -0.83 4.77 4.73
CA LYS A 29 -1.77 3.99 3.91
C LYS A 29 -2.62 4.84 2.96
N THR A 30 -2.98 6.07 3.34
CA THR A 30 -3.78 6.96 2.47
C THR A 30 -2.99 7.67 1.38
N LEU A 31 -1.65 7.74 1.48
CA LEU A 31 -0.79 8.40 0.48
C LEU A 31 -0.07 7.42 -0.47
N ALA A 32 -0.14 6.12 -0.23
CA ALA A 32 0.58 5.12 -1.02
C ALA A 32 -0.21 4.67 -2.25
N GLY A 33 -0.51 5.59 -3.17
CA GLY A 33 -0.92 5.21 -4.52
C GLY A 33 0.21 4.48 -5.25
N PHE A 34 -0.09 3.87 -6.40
CA PHE A 34 0.94 3.32 -7.28
C PHE A 34 1.29 4.34 -8.36
N GLN A 35 2.58 4.55 -8.62
CA GLN A 35 3.02 5.35 -9.74
C GLN A 35 3.10 4.49 -11.00
N THR A 36 2.53 4.95 -12.11
CA THR A 36 2.59 4.29 -13.41
C THR A 36 3.81 4.73 -14.20
N ILE A 37 4.12 4.02 -15.29
CA ILE A 37 5.19 4.40 -16.22
C ILE A 37 4.96 5.75 -16.91
N ASP A 38 3.70 6.16 -17.03
CA ASP A 38 3.30 7.45 -17.58
C ASP A 38 3.47 8.60 -16.56
N GLY A 39 3.94 8.26 -15.35
CA GLY A 39 4.14 9.21 -14.26
C GLY A 39 2.87 9.54 -13.48
N GLU A 40 1.75 8.91 -13.82
CA GLU A 40 0.47 9.09 -13.12
C GLU A 40 0.47 8.32 -11.80
N VAL A 41 -0.23 8.84 -10.79
CA VAL A 41 -0.44 8.14 -9.53
C VAL A 41 -1.86 7.63 -9.49
N ILE A 42 -2.01 6.32 -9.44
CA ILE A 42 -3.32 5.67 -9.30
C ILE A 42 -3.58 5.27 -7.84
N PRO A 43 -4.85 5.21 -7.42
CA PRO A 43 -5.22 4.75 -6.09
C PRO A 43 -4.71 3.33 -5.76
N TYR A 44 -4.37 3.11 -4.49
CA TYR A 44 -3.82 1.84 -4.02
C TYR A 44 -4.76 0.65 -4.26
N ASP A 45 -6.05 0.83 -4.02
CA ASP A 45 -7.09 -0.19 -4.22
C ASP A 45 -7.16 -0.63 -5.68
N VAL A 46 -7.14 0.32 -6.61
CA VAL A 46 -7.13 0.06 -8.06
C VAL A 46 -5.87 -0.67 -8.48
N GLY A 47 -4.70 -0.19 -8.07
CA GLY A 47 -3.44 -0.84 -8.41
C GLY A 47 -3.29 -2.23 -7.77
N GLN A 48 -3.75 -2.40 -6.53
CA GLN A 48 -3.75 -3.70 -5.86
C GLN A 48 -4.71 -4.68 -6.53
N GLN A 49 -5.88 -4.23 -6.99
CA GLN A 49 -6.80 -5.06 -7.76
C GLN A 49 -6.17 -5.47 -9.10
N ALA A 50 -5.52 -4.55 -9.82
CA ALA A 50 -4.86 -4.85 -11.08
C ALA A 50 -3.72 -5.88 -10.94
N LEU A 51 -2.94 -5.79 -9.85
CA LEU A 51 -1.92 -6.78 -9.52
C LEU A 51 -2.53 -8.15 -9.18
N ARG A 52 -3.65 -8.17 -8.43
CA ARG A 52 -4.34 -9.42 -8.07
C ARG A 52 -4.97 -10.11 -9.28
N THR A 53 -5.50 -9.36 -10.23
CA THR A 53 -6.12 -9.90 -11.45
C THR A 53 -5.09 -10.25 -12.54
N GLY A 54 -3.82 -9.90 -12.34
CA GLY A 54 -2.76 -10.13 -13.33
C GLY A 54 -2.83 -9.20 -14.55
N THR A 55 -3.63 -8.13 -14.47
CA THR A 55 -3.77 -7.11 -15.52
C THR A 55 -2.69 -6.02 -15.42
N ALA A 56 -1.90 -6.04 -14.34
CA ALA A 56 -0.72 -5.20 -14.18
C ALA A 56 0.36 -5.94 -13.39
N VAL A 57 1.60 -5.46 -13.50
CA VAL A 57 2.78 -5.93 -12.75
C VAL A 57 3.59 -4.76 -12.22
N LEU A 58 4.34 -4.98 -11.13
CA LEU A 58 5.30 -3.99 -10.62
C LEU A 58 6.67 -4.21 -11.24
N VAL A 59 7.21 -3.16 -11.88
CA VAL A 59 8.57 -3.14 -12.44
C VAL A 59 9.33 -1.98 -11.80
N GLY A 60 10.35 -2.29 -11.00
CA GLY A 60 11.15 -1.25 -10.32
C GLY A 60 10.34 -0.37 -9.35
N GLY A 61 9.18 -0.84 -8.88
CA GLY A 61 8.25 -0.07 -8.04
C GLY A 61 7.17 0.71 -8.81
N LEU A 62 7.20 0.68 -10.14
CA LEU A 62 6.17 1.29 -11.01
C LEU A 62 5.14 0.25 -11.43
N LEU A 63 3.86 0.65 -11.46
CA LEU A 63 2.77 -0.18 -11.96
C LEU A 63 2.69 -0.11 -13.48
N VAL A 64 2.81 -1.27 -14.13
CA VAL A 64 2.77 -1.41 -15.59
C VAL A 64 1.60 -2.31 -15.97
N GLY A 65 0.70 -1.81 -16.82
CA GLY A 65 -0.39 -2.62 -17.36
C GLY A 65 0.14 -3.72 -18.28
N THR A 66 -0.35 -4.95 -18.12
CA THR A 66 -0.07 -6.05 -19.03
C THR A 66 -1.13 -6.06 -20.11
N PHE A 67 -0.75 -5.73 -21.34
CA PHE A 67 -1.60 -6.04 -22.48
C PHE A 67 -1.62 -7.56 -22.62
N LEU A 68 -2.71 -8.20 -22.19
CA LEU A 68 -3.02 -9.56 -22.61
C LEU A 68 -3.21 -9.52 -24.12
N LEU A 69 -2.12 -9.75 -24.86
CA LEU A 69 -2.18 -10.08 -26.27
C LEU A 69 -2.93 -11.42 -26.33
N GLU A 70 -4.25 -11.37 -26.52
CA GLU A 70 -5.04 -12.55 -26.86
C GLU A 70 -4.45 -13.10 -28.16
N THR A 71 -3.51 -14.04 -28.02
CA THR A 71 -3.04 -14.85 -29.14
C THR A 71 -4.18 -15.80 -29.50
N LYS A 72 -5.20 -15.27 -30.17
CA LYS A 72 -6.18 -16.06 -30.92
C LYS A 72 -5.41 -16.83 -31.98
N LYS A 73 -4.91 -18.01 -31.61
CA LYS A 73 -4.52 -19.04 -32.58
C LYS A 73 -5.79 -19.41 -33.34
N ARG A 74 -6.04 -18.72 -34.46
CA ARG A 74 -6.91 -19.26 -35.50
C ARG A 74 -6.21 -20.48 -36.07
N TYR A 75 -6.52 -21.65 -35.53
CA TYR A 75 -6.39 -22.87 -36.33
C TYR A 75 -7.51 -22.78 -37.37
N LYS A 76 -7.10 -22.64 -38.63
CA LYS A 76 -7.99 -22.69 -39.79
C LYS A 76 -8.07 -24.17 -40.17
N ASP A 77 -9.30 -24.65 -40.34
CA ASP A 77 -9.65 -25.99 -40.82
C ASP A 77 -8.95 -26.38 -42.13
#